data_AF-A0A962SH83-F1
#
_entry.id   AF-A0A962SH83-F1
#
_cell.length_a   1.000
_cell.length_b   1.000
_cell.length_c   1.000
_cell.angle_alpha   90.00
_cell.angle_beta   90.00
_cell.angle_gamma   90.00
#
_symmetry.space_group_name_H-M   'P 1'
#
loop_
_entity.id
_entity.type
_entity.pdbx_description
1 polymer ?
#
loop_
_entity_poly.entity_id
_entity_poly.type
_entity_poly.pdbx_seq_one_letter_code
_entity_poly.pdbx_strand_id
1 'polypeptide(L)' 'MDSSEFGIWAMLAFWGSALGGVALAIAWARTKGRNPASRAQLEKSLQQRLERGEISRQEYDRRLTMLSEEERTGH' A
#
# COMPACT_ATOMS: atom_id res chain seq x y z
N MET A 1 1.41 23.56 40.18
CA MET A 1 2.11 22.61 39.31
C MET A 1 3.44 23.22 39.01
N ASP A 2 4.51 22.61 39.51
CA ASP A 2 5.84 23.20 39.42
C ASP A 2 6.34 23.19 37.97
N SER A 3 7.18 24.15 37.61
CA SER A 3 7.73 24.29 36.25
C SER A 3 8.45 23.02 35.78
N SER A 4 9.04 22.27 36.72
CA SER A 4 9.69 20.98 36.48
C SER A 4 8.70 19.87 36.10
N GLU A 5 7.54 19.81 36.76
CA GLU A 5 6.46 18.86 36.40
C GLU A 5 5.91 19.17 35.01
N PHE A 6 5.68 20.45 34.71
CA PHE A 6 5.19 20.86 33.40
C PHE A 6 6.15 20.46 32.27
N GLY A 7 7.47 20.62 32.49
CA GLY A 7 8.49 20.20 31.52
C GLY A 7 8.47 18.70 31.24
N ILE A 8 8.31 17.86 32.26
CA ILE A 8 8.24 16.39 32.11
C ILE A 8 7.00 16.00 31.32
N TRP A 9 5.84 16.57 31.65
CA TRP A 9 4.59 16.30 30.93
C TRP A 9 4.61 16.76 29.48
N ALA A 10 5.16 17.96 29.21
CA ALA A 10 5.32 18.47 27.86
C ALA A 10 6.25 17.58 27.02
N MET A 11 7.34 17.09 27.61
CA MET A 11 8.26 16.17 26.95
C MET A 11 7.60 14.83 26.62
N LEU A 12 6.86 14.24 27.56
CA LEU A 12 6.13 12.99 27.33
C LEU A 12 5.02 13.16 26.28
N ALA A 13 4.29 14.27 26.31
CA ALA A 13 3.27 14.57 25.31
C ALA A 13 3.87 14.75 23.92
N PHE A 14 5.00 15.44 23.81
CA PHE A 14 5.71 15.62 22.54
C PHE A 14 6.20 14.29 21.97
N TRP A 15 6.94 13.49 22.76
CA TRP A 15 7.44 12.18 22.30
C TRP A 15 6.32 11.18 22.04
N GLY A 16 5.30 11.14 22.90
CA GLY A 16 4.12 10.29 22.71
C GLY A 16 3.36 10.64 21.43
N SER A 17 3.22 11.92 21.11
CA SER A 17 2.58 12.38 19.88
C SER A 17 3.45 12.13 18.64
N ALA A 18 4.77 12.27 18.75
CA ALA A 18 5.69 11.98 17.66
C ALA A 18 5.66 10.48 17.28
N LEU A 19 5.79 9.60 18.28
CA LEU A 19 5.71 8.14 18.10
C LEU A 19 4.31 7.72 17.64
N GLY A 20 3.25 8.25 18.27
CA GLY A 20 1.86 7.97 17.90
C GLY A 20 1.51 8.44 16.49
N GLY A 21 1.98 9.63 16.10
CA GLY A 21 1.77 10.19 14.77
C GLY A 21 2.45 9.37 13.68
N VAL A 22 3.69 8.94 13.91
CA VAL A 22 4.40 8.04 12.98
C VAL A 22 3.69 6.69 12.89
N ALA A 23 3.29 6.09 14.01
CA ALA A 23 2.57 4.83 14.02
C ALA A 23 1.22 4.92 13.28
N LEU A 24 0.48 6.01 13.48
CA LEU A 24 -0.78 6.28 12.80
C LEU A 24 -0.59 6.51 11.30
N ALA A 25 0.43 7.27 10.90
CA ALA A 25 0.79 7.47 9.49
C ALA A 25 1.16 6.15 8.81
N ILE A 26 1.93 5.29 9.48
CA ILE A 26 2.28 3.96 8.98
C ILE A 26 1.02 3.07 8.90
N ALA A 27 0.17 3.08 9.92
CA ALA A 27 -1.07 2.30 9.91
C ALA A 27 -1.99 2.74 8.76
N TRP A 28 -2.12 4.05 8.53
CA TRP A 28 -2.90 4.61 7.42
C TRP A 28 -2.26 4.33 6.05
N ALA A 29 -0.93 4.37 5.96
CA ALA A 29 -0.22 3.95 4.76
C ALA A 29 -0.37 2.44 4.50
N ARG A 30 -0.46 1.60 5.55
CA ARG A 30 -0.73 0.16 5.41
C ARG A 30 -2.17 -0.13 5.04
N THR A 31 -3.16 0.63 5.53
CA THR A 31 -4.55 0.49 5.08
C THR A 31 -4.72 0.99 3.64
N LYS A 32 -4.01 2.04 3.23
CA LYS A 32 -3.96 2.50 1.82
C LYS A 32 -3.14 1.58 0.92
N GLY A 33 -2.09 0.96 1.45
CA GLY A 33 -1.20 0.01 0.78
C GLY A 33 -1.70 -1.43 0.76
N ARG A 34 -2.87 -1.70 1.39
CA ARG A 34 -3.61 -2.95 1.25
C ARG A 34 -4.58 -2.88 0.07
N ASN A 35 -4.23 -2.14 -0.97
CA ASN A 35 -4.72 -2.47 -2.29
C ASN A 35 -3.71 -3.48 -2.85
N PRO A 36 -4.02 -4.80 -2.92
CA PRO A 36 -3.29 -5.64 -3.88
C PRO A 36 -3.36 -4.86 -5.20
N ALA A 37 -2.22 -4.65 -5.87
CA ALA A 37 -2.13 -3.81 -7.07
C ALA A 37 -3.43 -3.95 -7.86
N SER A 38 -4.18 -2.85 -8.01
CA SER A 38 -5.56 -2.98 -8.51
C SER A 38 -5.51 -3.69 -9.86
N ARG A 39 -6.53 -4.46 -10.21
CA ARG A 39 -6.56 -5.14 -11.52
C ARG A 39 -6.14 -4.21 -12.66
N ALA A 40 -6.60 -2.95 -12.61
CA ALA A 40 -6.21 -1.90 -13.55
C ALA A 40 -4.69 -1.60 -13.57
N GLN A 41 -4.01 -1.64 -12.43
CA GLN A 41 -2.55 -1.50 -12.34
C GLN A 41 -1.81 -2.74 -12.86
N LEU A 42 -2.30 -3.95 -12.57
CA LEU A 42 -1.71 -5.20 -13.07
C LEU A 42 -1.87 -5.33 -14.58
N GLU A 43 -3.07 -5.05 -15.10
CA GLU A 43 -3.38 -5.02 -16.53
C GLU A 43 -2.52 -3.97 -17.26
N LYS A 44 -2.43 -2.75 -16.70
CA LYS A 44 -1.57 -1.69 -17.26
C LYS A 44 -0.10 -2.07 -17.29
N SER A 45 0.39 -2.76 -16.25
CA SER A 45 1.76 -3.28 -16.22
C SER A 45 1.98 -4.35 -17.30
N LEU A 46 1.03 -5.29 -17.47
CA LEU A 46 1.10 -6.31 -18.51
C LEU A 46 1.06 -5.70 -19.92
N GLN A 47 0.20 -4.71 -20.16
CA GLN A 47 0.11 -4.01 -21.44
C GLN A 47 1.42 -3.29 -21.76
N GLN A 48 2.03 -2.60 -20.80
CA GLN A 48 3.33 -1.96 -20.98
C GLN A 48 4.43 -2.96 -21.36
N ARG A 49 4.39 -4.17 -20.78
CA ARG A 49 5.37 -5.21 -21.11
C ARG A 49 5.16 -5.78 -22.51
N LEU A 50 3.90 -5.86 -22.97
CA LEU A 50 3.56 -6.23 -24.34
C LEU A 50 4.05 -5.16 -25.33
N GLU A 51 3.84 -3.88 -25.04
CA GLU A 51 4.30 -2.75 -25.86
C GLU A 51 5.83 -2.67 -25.94
N ARG A 52 6.53 -3.02 -24.87
CA ARG A 52 7.99 -3.14 -24.84
C ARG A 52 8.54 -4.41 -25.49
N GLY A 53 7.66 -5.33 -25.94
CA GLY A 53 8.05 -6.61 -26.51
C GLY A 53 8.70 -7.58 -25.52
N GLU A 54 8.59 -7.31 -24.21
CA GLU A 54 9.12 -8.19 -23.15
C GLU A 54 8.29 -9.48 -23.01
N ILE A 55 7.03 -9.44 -23.43
CA ILE A 55 6.11 -10.58 -23.46
C ILE A 55 5.41 -10.65 -24.81
N SER A 56 5.05 -11.87 -25.22
CA SER A 56 4.26 -12.09 -26.44
C SER A 56 2.78 -11.82 -26.18
N ARG A 57 2.00 -11.58 -27.25
CA ARG A 57 0.52 -11.46 -27.16
C ARG A 57 -0.11 -12.68 -26.50
N GLN A 58 0.38 -13.88 -26.81
CA GLN A 58 -0.14 -15.13 -26.23
C GLN A 58 0.06 -15.19 -24.72
N GLU A 59 1.22 -14.75 -24.23
CA GLU A 59 1.53 -14.69 -22.81
C GLU A 59 0.72 -13.58 -22.09
N TYR A 60 0.47 -12.46 -22.78
CA TYR A 60 -0.43 -11.41 -22.29
C TYR A 60 -1.86 -11.92 -22.09
N ASP A 61 -2.45 -12.56 -23.11
CA ASP A 61 -3.82 -13.08 -23.05
C ASP A 61 -3.95 -14.16 -21.96
N ARG A 62 -2.97 -15.05 -21.83
CA ARG A 62 -2.94 -16.08 -20.79
C ARG A 62 -2.95 -15.47 -19.38
N ARG A 63 -2.14 -14.46 -19.13
CA ARG A 63 -2.06 -13.77 -17.83
C ARG A 63 -3.34 -12.99 -17.53
N LEU A 64 -3.95 -12.38 -18.55
CA LEU A 64 -5.21 -11.66 -18.40
C LEU A 64 -6.35 -12.60 -18.00
N THR A 65 -6.42 -13.80 -18.60
CA THR A 65 -7.39 -14.83 -18.22
C THR A 65 -7.16 -15.33 -16.79
N MET A 66 -5.91 -15.59 -16.39
CA MET A 66 -5.59 -16.01 -15.01
C MET A 66 -6.03 -14.96 -13.98
N LEU A 67 -5.76 -13.68 -14.26
CA LEU A 67 -6.21 -12.56 -13.43
C LEU A 67 -7.74 -12.52 -13.28
N SER A 68 -8.49 -12.83 -14.35
CA SER A 68 -9.96 -12.86 -14.29
C SER A 68 -10.53 -14.06 -13.52
N GLU A 69 -9.82 -15.20 -13.51
CA GLU A 69 -10.23 -16.41 -12.79
C GLU A 69 -9.93 -16.33 -11.29
N GLU A 70 -8.82 -15.68 -10.89
CA GLU A 70 -8.51 -15.39 -9.48
C GLU A 70 -9.56 -14.48 -8.83
N GLU A 71 -10.08 -13.47 -9.56
CA GLU A 71 -11.18 -12.61 -9.07
C GLU A 71 -12.48 -13.39 -8.84
N ARG A 72 -12.73 -14.42 -9.66
CA ARG A 72 -13.96 -15.21 -9.60
C ARG A 72 -13.94 -16.25 -8.47
N THR A 73 -12.75 -16.65 -8.02
CA THR A 73 -12.54 -17.70 -7.00
C THR A 73 -12.15 -17.14 -5.63
N GLY A 74 -11.74 -15.87 -5.55
CA GLY A 74 -11.42 -15.16 -4.29
C GLY A 74 -12.62 -14.54 -3.56
N HIS A 75 -13.84 -15.06 -3.77
CA HIS A 75 -15.09 -14.53 -3.20
C HIS A 75 -15.65 -15.40 -2.07
#